data_AF-A0A4R1N0V6-F1
#
_entry.id   AF-A0A4R1N0V6-F1
#
_cell.length_a   1.000
_cell.length_b   1.000
_cell.length_c   1.000
_cell.angle_alpha   90.00
_cell.angle_beta   90.00
_cell.angle_gamma   90.00
#
_symmetry.space_group_name_H-M   'P 1'
#
loop_
_entity.id
_entity.type
_entity.pdbx_description
1 polymer ?
#
loop_
_entity_poly.entity_id
_entity_poly.type
_entity_poly.pdbx_seq_one_letter_code
_entity_poly.pdbx_strand_id
1 'polypeptide(L)'
;MSKRKLSYTKAVIICHGKSESQLCKFIRQNLRISIDIYDDKNGEKSIQITSLKNHLNNRVFQSIDSFTNEFPKTSVVGKGRKRKLEQFRLFIIMDTDDCSESVKHSFINKEMFKNHWAFEYIEPIFNISNLEEVLNRSDIIYQKSGKDIKKQYIKIFPTDVKYIEKNSDTIQLENFMKKLQGDEKTNMERLIQYCLECKN
;
A
#
# COMPACT_ATOMS: atom_id res chain seq x y z
N MET A 1 19.20 30.44 -5.21
CA MET A 1 19.27 28.97 -5.19
C MET A 1 18.09 28.42 -4.40
N SER A 2 17.10 27.84 -5.08
CA SER A 2 15.99 27.16 -4.41
C SER A 2 16.55 25.98 -3.61
N LYS A 3 16.31 25.93 -2.28
CA LYS A 3 16.64 24.76 -1.46
C LYS A 3 15.89 23.57 -2.06
N ARG A 4 16.62 22.59 -2.61
CA ARG A 4 16.01 21.30 -3.01
C ARG A 4 15.25 20.74 -1.81
N LYS A 5 13.93 20.67 -1.91
CA LYS A 5 13.06 20.06 -0.88
C LYS A 5 13.51 18.60 -0.75
N LEU A 6 13.94 18.19 0.44
CA LEU A 6 14.31 16.80 0.70
C LEU A 6 13.08 15.92 0.43
N SER A 7 13.24 14.90 -0.42
CA SER A 7 12.17 13.93 -0.71
C SER A 7 12.19 12.86 0.37
N TYR A 8 11.37 13.07 1.41
CA TYR A 8 11.21 12.12 2.50
C TYR A 8 10.26 11.00 2.10
N THR A 9 10.50 9.77 2.57
CA THR A 9 9.54 8.66 2.44
C THR A 9 8.25 9.04 3.17
N LYS A 10 7.17 9.16 2.40
CA LYS A 10 5.83 9.55 2.87
C LYS A 10 5.03 8.36 3.33
N ALA A 11 5.20 7.20 2.70
CA ALA A 11 4.55 5.98 3.15
C ALA A 11 5.38 4.74 2.93
N VAL A 12 5.16 3.75 3.79
CA VAL A 12 5.50 2.34 3.54
C VAL A 12 4.20 1.58 3.35
N ILE A 13 4.17 0.67 2.37
CA ILE A 13 2.99 -0.15 2.06
C ILE A 13 3.36 -1.62 2.21
N ILE A 14 2.72 -2.31 3.16
CA ILE A 14 2.79 -3.77 3.32
C ILE A 14 1.74 -4.39 2.40
N CYS A 15 2.17 -5.20 1.43
CA CYS A 15 1.29 -5.80 0.44
C CYS A 15 0.98 -7.27 0.77
N HIS A 16 -0.26 -7.69 0.55
CA HIS A 16 -0.67 -9.10 0.65
C HIS A 16 0.14 -9.96 -0.31
N GLY A 17 0.11 -9.68 -1.60
CA GLY A 17 0.82 -10.46 -2.61
C GLY A 17 1.33 -9.65 -3.78
N LYS A 18 1.54 -10.35 -4.89
CA LYS A 18 2.15 -9.79 -6.11
C LYS A 18 1.27 -8.74 -6.79
N SER A 19 -0.05 -8.92 -6.80
CA SER A 19 -0.99 -8.00 -7.45
C SER A 19 -0.96 -6.63 -6.79
N GLU A 20 -1.00 -6.56 -5.45
CA GLU A 20 -0.94 -5.33 -4.65
C GLU A 20 0.42 -4.65 -4.78
N SER A 21 1.51 -5.45 -4.70
CA SER A 21 2.88 -4.96 -4.87
C SER A 21 3.06 -4.30 -6.24
N GLN A 22 2.49 -4.88 -7.29
CA GLN A 22 2.57 -4.33 -8.64
C GLN A 22 1.78 -3.04 -8.81
N LEU A 23 0.55 -2.98 -8.27
CA LEU A 23 -0.24 -1.75 -8.22
C LEU A 23 0.54 -0.63 -7.51
N CYS A 24 1.13 -0.92 -6.35
CA CYS A 24 1.89 0.08 -5.60
C CYS A 24 3.15 0.53 -6.37
N LYS A 25 3.83 -0.39 -7.07
CA LYS A 25 4.98 -0.06 -7.93
C LYS A 25 4.58 0.88 -9.07
N PHE A 26 3.43 0.63 -9.70
CA PHE A 26 2.86 1.49 -10.74
C PHE A 26 2.53 2.88 -10.19
N ILE A 27 1.82 2.97 -9.05
CA ILE A 27 1.50 4.24 -8.39
C ILE A 27 2.78 5.04 -8.09
N ARG A 28 3.79 4.38 -7.50
CA ARG A 28 5.09 5.00 -7.19
C ARG A 28 5.76 5.58 -8.42
N GLN A 29 5.83 4.82 -9.51
CA GLN A 29 6.49 5.23 -10.75
C GLN A 29 5.75 6.39 -11.44
N ASN A 30 4.42 6.31 -11.51
CA ASN A 30 3.61 7.30 -12.22
C ASN A 30 3.48 8.63 -11.47
N LEU A 31 3.26 8.56 -10.16
CA LEU A 31 3.15 9.77 -9.34
C LEU A 31 4.52 10.34 -8.94
N ARG A 32 5.60 9.57 -9.13
CA ARG A 32 6.99 9.92 -8.75
C ARG A 32 7.11 10.31 -7.27
N ILE A 33 6.32 9.66 -6.42
CA ILE A 33 6.27 9.90 -4.97
C ILE A 33 7.26 8.98 -4.23
N SER A 34 7.74 9.44 -3.07
CA SER A 34 8.66 8.66 -2.22
C SER A 34 7.86 7.72 -1.32
N ILE A 35 7.46 6.58 -1.87
CA ILE A 35 6.85 5.47 -1.12
C ILE A 35 7.70 4.21 -1.24
N ASP A 36 7.76 3.45 -0.16
CA ASP A 36 8.46 2.18 -0.08
C ASP A 36 7.46 1.03 0.03
N ILE A 37 7.77 -0.12 -0.58
CA ILE A 37 6.87 -1.27 -0.68
C ILE A 37 7.54 -2.43 0.03
N TYR A 38 6.81 -3.04 0.95
CA TYR A 38 7.22 -4.21 1.71
C TYR A 38 6.32 -5.39 1.34
N ASP A 39 6.91 -6.44 0.80
CA ASP A 39 6.24 -7.69 0.44
C ASP A 39 7.13 -8.88 0.85
N ASP A 40 6.53 -10.06 1.06
CA ASP A 40 7.31 -11.27 1.38
C ASP A 40 7.83 -11.89 0.07
N LYS A 41 9.15 -12.02 -0.05
CA LYS A 41 9.86 -12.51 -1.25
C LYS A 41 9.37 -11.85 -2.56
N ASN A 42 9.31 -10.51 -2.64
CA ASN A 42 8.83 -9.80 -3.84
C ASN A 42 7.37 -10.12 -4.21
N GLY A 43 6.55 -10.52 -3.23
CA GLY A 43 5.16 -10.92 -3.41
C GLY A 43 4.97 -12.35 -3.92
N GLU A 44 6.03 -13.17 -3.95
CA GLU A 44 5.91 -14.61 -4.27
C GLU A 44 5.15 -15.38 -3.19
N LYS A 45 5.26 -14.93 -1.95
CA LYS A 45 4.52 -15.50 -0.83
C LYS A 45 3.53 -14.46 -0.31
N SER A 46 2.26 -14.84 -0.27
CA SER A 46 1.24 -13.97 0.29
C SER A 46 1.41 -13.80 1.80
N ILE A 47 1.37 -12.57 2.27
CA ILE A 47 1.31 -12.24 3.70
C ILE A 47 -0.13 -12.43 4.17
N GLN A 48 -0.34 -13.29 5.16
CA GLN A 48 -1.66 -13.53 5.74
C GLN A 48 -1.94 -12.55 6.88
N ILE A 49 -3.20 -12.20 7.10
CA ILE A 49 -3.59 -11.32 8.22
C ILE A 49 -3.14 -11.92 9.56
N THR A 50 -3.22 -13.24 9.70
CA THR A 50 -2.76 -13.98 10.89
C THR A 50 -1.25 -13.87 11.10
N SER A 51 -0.44 -13.72 10.04
CA SER A 51 1.01 -13.58 10.12
C SER A 51 1.47 -12.13 10.26
N LEU A 52 0.58 -11.13 10.11
CA LEU A 52 0.94 -9.70 10.22
C LEU A 52 1.68 -9.37 11.51
N LYS A 53 1.29 -9.98 12.64
CA LYS A 53 1.96 -9.76 13.91
C LYS A 53 3.44 -10.17 13.87
N ASN A 54 3.78 -11.22 13.12
CA ASN A 54 5.16 -11.66 12.94
C ASN A 54 5.94 -10.69 12.03
N HIS A 55 5.30 -10.18 10.97
CA HIS A 55 5.91 -9.18 10.10
C HIS A 55 6.12 -7.84 10.83
N LEU A 56 5.16 -7.40 11.64
CA LEU A 56 5.30 -6.17 12.42
C LEU A 56 6.30 -6.28 13.58
N ASN A 57 6.52 -7.48 14.12
CA ASN A 57 7.55 -7.71 15.14
C ASN A 57 8.89 -8.16 14.56
N ASN A 58 9.08 -8.08 13.24
CA ASN A 58 10.35 -8.45 12.62
C ASN A 58 11.43 -7.38 12.89
N ARG A 59 12.66 -7.64 12.45
CA ARG A 59 13.78 -6.71 12.62
C ARG A 59 13.51 -5.31 12.05
N VAL A 60 12.70 -5.16 11.00
CA VAL A 60 12.40 -3.88 10.36
C VAL A 60 11.39 -3.08 11.17
N PHE A 61 10.29 -3.71 11.58
CA PHE A 61 9.14 -3.04 12.17
C PHE A 61 9.10 -3.10 13.69
N GLN A 62 9.99 -3.82 14.37
CA GLN A 62 10.00 -3.94 15.84
C GLN A 62 10.16 -2.62 16.60
N SER A 63 10.78 -1.60 16.00
CA SER A 63 11.02 -0.30 16.64
C SER A 63 11.18 0.83 15.62
N ILE A 64 10.95 2.06 16.07
CA ILE A 64 11.19 3.25 15.23
C ILE A 64 12.64 3.34 14.75
N ASP A 65 13.61 2.95 15.60
CA ASP A 65 15.03 3.00 15.24
C ASP A 65 15.35 2.01 14.12
N SER A 66 14.89 0.77 14.27
CA SER A 66 15.09 -0.25 13.24
C SER A 66 14.40 0.12 11.93
N PHE A 67 13.19 0.69 12.02
CA PHE A 67 12.43 1.16 10.88
C PHE A 67 13.16 2.29 10.15
N THR A 68 13.70 3.26 10.88
CA THR A 68 14.46 4.39 10.28
C THR A 68 15.81 3.96 9.72
N ASN A 69 16.38 2.85 10.20
CA ASN A 69 17.59 2.28 9.61
C ASN A 69 17.30 1.62 8.25
N GLU A 70 16.16 0.93 8.13
CA GLU A 70 15.73 0.33 6.87
C GLU A 70 15.23 1.40 5.88
N PHE A 71 14.49 2.39 6.37
CA PHE A 71 13.92 3.50 5.60
C PHE A 71 14.51 4.85 6.04
N PRO A 72 15.80 5.13 5.70
CA PRO A 72 16.53 6.31 6.18
C PRO A 72 15.99 7.64 5.68
N LYS A 73 15.15 7.64 4.64
CA LYS A 73 14.50 8.83 4.11
C LYS A 73 13.24 9.23 4.86
N THR A 74 12.85 8.51 5.91
CA THR A 74 11.68 8.88 6.72
C THR A 74 11.98 10.11 7.57
N SER A 75 11.06 11.07 7.62
CA SER A 75 11.24 12.28 8.45
C SER A 75 10.98 11.93 9.91
N VAL A 76 12.00 12.08 10.76
CA VAL A 76 11.90 11.81 12.19
C VAL A 76 12.03 13.12 12.95
N VAL A 77 11.05 13.42 13.81
CA VAL A 77 11.08 14.58 14.69
C VAL A 77 11.08 14.14 16.16
N GLY A 78 11.54 15.03 17.04
CA GLY A 78 11.69 14.74 18.47
C GLY A 78 13.04 14.10 18.84
N LYS A 79 13.26 13.90 20.13
CA LYS A 79 14.51 13.35 20.69
C LYS A 79 14.21 12.22 21.69
N GLY A 80 15.10 11.24 21.75
CA GLY A 80 15.00 10.10 22.68
C GLY A 80 13.67 9.36 22.55
N ARG A 81 12.97 9.17 23.66
CA ARG A 81 11.67 8.46 23.70
C ARG A 81 10.50 9.19 23.03
N LYS A 82 10.67 10.48 22.68
CA LYS A 82 9.62 11.28 22.00
C LYS A 82 9.80 11.33 20.48
N ARG A 83 10.65 10.46 19.92
CA ARG A 83 10.83 10.36 18.47
C ARG A 83 9.53 9.89 17.81
N LYS A 84 9.13 10.58 16.74
CA LYS A 84 7.96 10.25 15.94
C LYS A 84 8.24 10.51 14.46
N LEU A 85 7.51 9.83 13.60
CA LEU A 85 7.58 10.04 12.17
C LEU A 85 6.66 11.20 11.79
N GLU A 86 7.17 12.12 10.98
CA GLU A 86 6.43 13.28 10.52
C GLU A 86 5.88 13.05 9.11
N GLN A 87 4.60 13.36 8.91
CA GLN A 87 3.92 13.24 7.61
C GLN A 87 4.08 11.84 6.98
N PHE A 88 4.01 10.80 7.83
CA PHE A 88 4.22 9.43 7.44
C PHE A 88 2.96 8.57 7.66
N ARG A 89 2.69 7.64 6.73
CA ARG A 89 1.65 6.61 6.89
C ARG A 89 2.20 5.22 6.57
N LEU A 90 1.72 4.21 7.29
CA LEU A 90 1.99 2.81 7.05
C LEU A 90 0.72 2.14 6.55
N PHE A 91 0.61 1.89 5.25
CA PHE A 91 -0.54 1.18 4.70
C PHE A 91 -0.32 -0.33 4.76
N ILE A 92 -1.36 -1.10 5.06
CA ILE A 92 -1.31 -2.56 5.04
C ILE A 92 -2.47 -3.03 4.18
N ILE A 93 -2.20 -3.56 2.98
CA ILE A 93 -3.22 -3.99 2.02
C ILE A 93 -3.41 -5.49 2.13
N MET A 94 -4.59 -5.93 2.57
CA MET A 94 -4.91 -7.33 2.79
C MET A 94 -6.21 -7.74 2.13
N ASP A 95 -6.19 -8.94 1.55
CA ASP A 95 -7.40 -9.67 1.18
C ASP A 95 -7.98 -10.34 2.43
N THR A 96 -9.31 -10.35 2.55
CA THR A 96 -10.00 -10.85 3.77
C THR A 96 -10.83 -12.10 3.54
N ASP A 97 -10.74 -12.73 2.36
CA ASP A 97 -11.47 -13.95 2.02
C ASP A 97 -11.02 -15.16 2.85
N ASP A 98 -9.72 -15.24 3.15
CA ASP A 98 -9.09 -16.38 3.84
C ASP A 98 -8.98 -16.21 5.37
N CYS A 99 -9.79 -15.34 5.99
CA CYS A 99 -9.71 -15.09 7.44
C CYS A 99 -11.07 -15.16 8.15
N SER A 100 -11.06 -15.42 9.47
CA SER A 100 -12.29 -15.39 10.26
C SER A 100 -12.82 -13.97 10.40
N GLU A 101 -14.13 -13.80 10.55
CA GLU A 101 -14.76 -12.49 10.76
C GLU A 101 -14.17 -11.74 11.96
N SER A 102 -13.79 -12.44 13.04
CA SER A 102 -13.11 -11.81 14.18
C SER A 102 -11.74 -11.23 13.83
N VAL A 103 -10.95 -11.93 13.02
CA VAL A 103 -9.63 -11.47 12.56
C VAL A 103 -9.78 -10.32 11.59
N LYS A 104 -10.73 -10.42 10.66
CA LYS A 104 -11.11 -9.35 9.73
C LYS A 104 -11.51 -8.08 10.45
N HIS A 105 -12.43 -8.18 11.42
CA HIS A 105 -12.83 -7.04 12.24
C HIS A 105 -11.63 -6.44 12.98
N SER A 106 -10.80 -7.27 13.62
CA SER A 106 -9.61 -6.82 14.35
C SER A 106 -8.56 -6.10 13.47
N PHE A 107 -8.50 -6.46 12.19
CA PHE A 107 -7.68 -5.78 11.20
C PHE A 107 -8.28 -4.44 10.80
N ILE A 108 -9.54 -4.42 10.37
CA ILE A 108 -10.24 -3.23 9.86
C ILE A 108 -10.33 -2.15 10.94
N ASN A 109 -10.65 -2.54 12.18
CA ASN A 109 -10.77 -1.61 13.31
C ASN A 109 -9.43 -1.29 14.00
N LYS A 110 -8.32 -1.80 13.46
CA LYS A 110 -6.94 -1.65 13.97
C LYS A 110 -6.66 -2.28 15.34
N GLU A 111 -7.56 -3.06 15.91
CA GLU A 111 -7.39 -3.63 17.24
C GLU A 111 -6.15 -4.50 17.38
N MET A 112 -5.82 -5.26 16.33
CA MET A 112 -4.64 -6.12 16.34
C MET A 112 -3.31 -5.34 16.43
N PHE A 113 -3.34 -4.02 16.19
CA PHE A 113 -2.17 -3.14 16.20
C PHE A 113 -2.04 -2.29 17.47
N LYS A 114 -3.00 -2.34 18.40
CA LYS A 114 -3.11 -1.41 19.57
C LYS A 114 -1.81 -1.24 20.38
N ASN A 115 -1.00 -2.27 20.49
CA ASN A 115 0.24 -2.26 21.29
C ASN A 115 1.51 -2.01 20.47
N HIS A 116 1.40 -1.74 19.17
CA HIS A 116 2.53 -1.53 18.29
C HIS A 116 2.92 -0.04 18.26
N TRP A 117 4.22 0.29 18.27
CA TRP A 117 4.67 1.70 18.24
C TRP A 117 4.17 2.45 17.00
N ALA A 118 3.93 1.73 15.91
CA ALA A 118 3.46 2.32 14.65
C ALA A 118 1.93 2.45 14.57
N PHE A 119 1.17 2.15 15.64
CA PHE A 119 -0.29 2.15 15.66
C PHE A 119 -0.92 3.42 15.05
N GLU A 120 -0.36 4.59 15.40
CA GLU A 120 -0.85 5.89 14.90
C GLU A 120 -0.62 6.08 13.39
N TYR A 121 0.40 5.43 12.81
CA TYR A 121 0.70 5.53 11.39
C TYR A 121 -0.02 4.47 10.54
N ILE A 122 -0.48 3.37 11.15
CA ILE A 122 -1.08 2.25 10.41
C ILE A 122 -2.44 2.66 9.83
N GLU A 123 -2.64 2.44 8.54
CA GLU A 123 -3.95 2.53 7.87
C GLU A 123 -4.21 1.18 7.17
N PRO A 124 -5.11 0.34 7.72
CA PRO A 124 -5.49 -0.91 7.09
C PRO A 124 -6.27 -0.63 5.80
N ILE A 125 -5.88 -1.30 4.73
CA ILE A 125 -6.61 -1.36 3.46
C ILE A 125 -7.09 -2.79 3.27
N PHE A 126 -8.40 -2.98 3.12
CA PHE A 126 -8.99 -4.31 2.97
C PHE A 126 -9.62 -4.48 1.59
N ASN A 127 -9.59 -5.70 1.08
CA ASN A 127 -10.42 -6.16 -0.03
C ASN A 127 -11.24 -7.34 0.47
N ILE A 128 -12.57 -7.26 0.45
CA ILE A 128 -13.41 -8.32 1.03
C ILE A 128 -13.11 -9.69 0.41
N SER A 129 -12.97 -9.74 -0.91
CA SER A 129 -12.56 -10.93 -1.63
C SER A 129 -11.07 -10.87 -1.97
N ASN A 130 -10.71 -10.17 -3.04
CA ASN A 130 -9.35 -9.94 -3.49
C ASN A 130 -9.27 -8.67 -4.35
N LEU A 131 -8.05 -8.26 -4.70
CA LEU A 131 -7.83 -7.09 -5.56
C LEU A 131 -8.43 -7.27 -6.96
N GLU A 132 -8.43 -8.48 -7.52
CA GLU A 132 -9.01 -8.74 -8.85
C GLU A 132 -10.51 -8.40 -8.89
N GLU A 133 -11.26 -8.78 -7.86
CA GLU A 133 -12.69 -8.46 -7.77
C GLU A 133 -12.91 -6.95 -7.63
N VAL A 134 -12.08 -6.28 -6.81
CA VAL A 134 -12.11 -4.81 -6.69
C VAL A 134 -11.93 -4.14 -8.05
N LEU A 135 -10.93 -4.56 -8.82
CA LEU A 135 -10.65 -4.01 -10.14
C LEU A 135 -11.73 -4.32 -11.18
N ASN A 136 -12.35 -5.51 -11.11
CA ASN A 136 -13.49 -5.85 -11.95
C ASN A 136 -14.70 -4.95 -11.63
N ARG A 137 -15.03 -4.73 -10.35
CA ARG A 137 -16.12 -3.83 -9.93
C ARG A 137 -15.86 -2.38 -10.29
N SER A 138 -14.59 -2.01 -10.42
CA SER A 138 -14.14 -0.68 -10.85
C SER A 138 -14.14 -0.51 -12.38
N ASP A 139 -14.62 -1.49 -13.15
CA ASP A 139 -14.49 -1.58 -14.62
C ASP A 139 -13.06 -1.27 -15.11
N ILE A 140 -12.03 -1.73 -14.39
CA ILE A 140 -10.61 -1.59 -14.78
C ILE A 140 -10.10 -2.84 -15.49
N ILE A 141 -10.58 -4.03 -15.08
CA ILE A 141 -10.26 -5.30 -15.74
C ILE A 141 -11.41 -5.68 -16.69
N TYR A 142 -11.04 -6.15 -17.89
CA TYR A 142 -11.97 -6.71 -18.86
C TYR A 142 -11.85 -8.24 -18.92
N GLN A 143 -12.89 -8.90 -18.41
CA GLN A 143 -13.35 -10.27 -18.71
C GLN A 143 -12.29 -11.28 -19.22
N LYS A 144 -11.42 -11.83 -18.36
CA LYS A 144 -10.89 -13.20 -18.51
C LYS A 144 -10.55 -13.78 -17.13
N SER A 145 -10.68 -15.09 -16.97
CA SER A 145 -10.36 -15.83 -15.74
C SER A 145 -9.02 -16.58 -15.85
N GLY A 146 -8.36 -16.84 -14.72
CA GLY A 146 -7.18 -17.71 -14.64
C GLY A 146 -5.82 -17.05 -14.92
N LYS A 147 -4.88 -17.81 -15.52
CA LYS A 147 -3.47 -17.39 -15.74
C LYS A 147 -3.32 -16.12 -16.57
N ASP A 148 -4.34 -15.76 -17.35
CA ASP A 148 -4.32 -14.58 -18.22
C ASP A 148 -4.53 -13.27 -17.44
N ILE A 149 -5.19 -13.28 -16.28
CA ILE A 149 -5.33 -12.09 -15.40
C ILE A 149 -3.94 -11.57 -15.00
N LYS A 150 -3.03 -12.45 -14.57
CA LYS A 150 -1.68 -12.05 -14.13
C LYS A 150 -0.88 -11.34 -15.23
N LYS A 151 -1.11 -11.71 -16.50
CA LYS A 151 -0.51 -11.02 -17.65
C LYS A 151 -1.19 -9.68 -17.93
N GLN A 152 -2.50 -9.57 -17.67
CA GLN A 152 -3.23 -8.31 -17.79
C GLN A 152 -2.82 -7.31 -16.72
N TYR A 153 -2.51 -7.73 -15.50
CA TYR A 153 -2.00 -6.83 -14.45
C TYR A 153 -0.79 -6.03 -14.92
N ILE A 154 0.14 -6.68 -15.65
CA ILE A 154 1.33 -6.02 -16.22
C ILE A 154 0.96 -5.00 -17.31
N LYS A 155 -0.18 -5.17 -17.97
CA LYS A 155 -0.69 -4.22 -18.97
C LYS A 155 -1.50 -3.09 -18.35
N ILE A 156 -2.25 -3.36 -17.28
CA ILE A 156 -3.09 -2.37 -16.59
C ILE A 156 -2.24 -1.49 -15.68
N PHE A 157 -1.29 -2.12 -14.97
CA PHE A 157 -0.33 -1.47 -14.09
C PHE A 157 1.10 -1.77 -14.57
N PRO A 158 1.52 -1.23 -15.73
CA PRO A 158 2.84 -1.43 -16.27
C PRO A 158 3.92 -0.81 -15.39
N THR A 159 4.85 -1.63 -14.92
CA THR A 159 6.02 -1.18 -14.17
C THR A 159 7.31 -1.13 -15.00
N ASP A 160 7.23 -1.56 -16.26
CA ASP A 160 8.33 -1.54 -17.22
C ASP A 160 8.11 -0.39 -18.20
N VAL A 161 9.17 0.38 -18.43
CA VAL A 161 9.20 1.59 -19.27
C VAL A 161 8.66 1.34 -20.68
N LYS A 162 8.77 0.10 -21.18
CA LYS A 162 8.27 -0.31 -22.50
C LYS A 162 6.75 -0.23 -22.65
N TYR A 163 6.01 -0.23 -21.55
CA TYR A 163 4.54 -0.25 -21.54
C TYR A 163 3.92 1.02 -20.90
N ILE A 164 4.75 1.99 -20.48
CA ILE A 164 4.28 3.24 -19.87
C ILE A 164 3.94 4.25 -20.98
N GLU A 165 2.65 4.52 -21.18
CA GLU A 165 2.20 5.61 -22.06
C GLU A 165 2.31 6.96 -21.33
N LYS A 166 3.18 7.86 -21.81
CA LYS A 166 3.67 9.05 -21.10
C LYS A 166 2.64 10.09 -20.61
N ASN A 167 1.35 10.01 -20.97
CA ASN A 167 0.42 11.15 -20.84
C ASN A 167 -0.97 10.86 -20.21
N SER A 168 -1.28 9.65 -19.72
CA SER A 168 -2.65 9.32 -19.25
C SER A 168 -2.80 8.97 -17.76
N ASP A 169 -1.69 8.82 -17.03
CA ASP A 169 -1.67 7.90 -15.89
C ASP A 169 -2.23 8.49 -14.58
N THR A 170 -2.16 9.81 -14.40
CA THR A 170 -2.81 10.45 -13.23
C THR A 170 -4.32 10.48 -13.38
N ILE A 171 -4.83 10.72 -14.59
CA ILE A 171 -6.27 10.69 -14.90
C ILE A 171 -6.81 9.28 -14.68
N GLN A 172 -6.05 8.25 -15.04
CA GLN A 172 -6.41 6.86 -14.75
C GLN A 172 -6.52 6.59 -13.24
N LEU A 173 -5.55 7.02 -12.43
CA LEU A 173 -5.60 6.85 -10.97
C LEU A 173 -6.73 7.66 -10.30
N GLU A 174 -6.98 8.89 -10.77
CA GLU A 174 -8.10 9.71 -10.29
C GLU A 174 -9.46 9.09 -10.64
N ASN A 175 -9.59 8.55 -11.85
CA ASN A 175 -10.80 7.85 -12.27
C ASN A 175 -10.96 6.54 -11.48
N PHE A 176 -9.89 5.80 -11.25
CA PHE A 176 -9.92 4.60 -10.40
C PHE A 176 -10.38 4.95 -8.98
N MET A 177 -9.76 5.96 -8.36
CA MET A 177 -10.16 6.44 -7.04
C MET A 177 -11.65 6.79 -7.00
N LYS A 178 -12.15 7.56 -7.97
CA LYS A 178 -13.58 7.94 -8.05
C LYS A 178 -14.51 6.73 -8.16
N LYS A 179 -14.12 5.67 -8.87
CA LYS A 179 -14.93 4.46 -8.98
C LYS A 179 -14.94 3.61 -7.72
N LEU A 180 -13.88 3.71 -6.91
CA LEU A 180 -13.81 3.05 -5.60
C LEU A 180 -14.55 3.81 -4.50
N GLN A 181 -14.86 5.10 -4.71
CA GLN A 181 -15.58 5.89 -3.71
C GLN A 181 -16.95 5.29 -3.42
N GLY A 182 -17.17 4.89 -2.16
CA GLY A 182 -18.41 4.28 -1.72
C GLY A 182 -18.50 2.77 -1.93
N ASP A 183 -17.45 2.09 -2.41
CA ASP A 183 -17.41 0.62 -2.38
C ASP A 183 -17.28 0.14 -0.93
N GLU A 184 -18.31 -0.50 -0.37
CA GLU A 184 -18.25 -1.05 0.99
C GLU A 184 -17.32 -2.27 1.11
N LYS A 185 -16.91 -2.84 -0.03
CA LYS A 185 -16.06 -4.03 -0.08
C LYS A 185 -14.56 -3.73 -0.15
N THR A 186 -14.16 -2.47 -0.18
CA THR A 186 -12.76 -2.04 -0.07
C THR A 186 -12.66 -0.59 0.39
N ASN A 187 -11.55 -0.21 1.00
CA ASN A 187 -11.23 1.19 1.29
C ASN A 187 -9.95 1.66 0.57
N MET A 188 -9.62 1.03 -0.56
CA MET A 188 -8.41 1.30 -1.36
C MET A 188 -8.35 2.73 -1.91
N GLU A 189 -9.48 3.41 -2.06
CA GLU A 189 -9.55 4.82 -2.42
C GLU A 189 -8.72 5.70 -1.47
N ARG A 190 -8.64 5.35 -0.18
CA ARG A 190 -7.84 6.10 0.82
C ARG A 190 -6.35 6.08 0.50
N LEU A 191 -5.83 4.94 0.06
CA LEU A 191 -4.43 4.81 -0.35
C LEU A 191 -4.16 5.63 -1.59
N ILE A 192 -5.03 5.54 -2.60
CA ILE A 192 -4.85 6.25 -3.87
C ILE A 192 -4.95 7.76 -3.63
N GLN A 193 -5.92 8.20 -2.84
CA GLN A 193 -6.08 9.59 -2.45
C GLN A 193 -4.82 10.13 -1.76
N TYR A 194 -4.31 9.41 -0.75
CA TYR A 194 -3.08 9.81 -0.07
C TYR A 194 -1.88 9.91 -1.03
N CYS A 195 -1.76 8.96 -1.96
CA CYS A 195 -0.70 8.97 -2.97
C CYS A 195 -0.82 10.18 -3.92
N LEU A 196 -2.04 10.54 -4.34
CA LEU A 196 -2.31 11.72 -5.17
C LEU A 196 -2.00 13.02 -4.41
N GLU A 197 -2.33 13.10 -3.13
CA GLU A 197 -2.00 14.25 -2.27
C GLU A 197 -0.49 14.41 -2.08
N CYS A 198 0.26 13.31 -2.00
CA CYS A 198 1.72 13.34 -1.87
C CYS A 198 2.48 13.80 -3.13
N LYS A 199 1.82 13.81 -4.29
CA LYS A 199 2.40 14.31 -5.55
C LYS A 199 2.55 15.83 -5.55
N ASN A 200 1.67 16.53 -4.82
CA ASN A 200 1.59 18.00 -4.76
C ASN A 200 2.53 18.60 -3.71
#